data_AF-A0A925BMX4-F1
#
_entry.id   AF-A0A925BMX4-F1
#
_cell.length_a   1.000
_cell.length_b   1.000
_cell.length_c   1.000
_cell.angle_alpha   90.00
_cell.angle_beta   90.00
_cell.angle_gamma   90.00
#
_symmetry.space_group_name_H-M   'P 1'
#
loop_
_entity.id
_entity.type
_entity.pdbx_description
1 polymer ?
#
loop_
_entity_poly.entity_id
_entity_poly.type
_entity_poly.pdbx_seq_one_letter_code
_entity_poly.pdbx_strand_id
1 'polypeptide(L)'
;NAVQIVPKRALHIPDHVVAGGVESPLFEERQGTIEFWVSKQWDERLSPIKLPSLMTNGVITFPTPSKLKLHEWTHVALVWAPYLGDPNRTITYTYIDGRDVAFYRSANWDGYGSARASSGPKTGKRLMEFVCRAVAGTAFAIDELRISNVARYADLKVEYGPQQTFNPIRFNPPTEPFKPDPQTLLLMHFDDDLKTTVPEQLPAARLAE
;
A
#
# COMPACT_ATOMS: atom_id res chain seq x y z
N ASN A 1 -1.33 -19.84 -4.25
CA ASN A 1 -2.06 -19.33 -3.08
C ASN A 1 -1.85 -17.83 -2.90
N ALA A 2 -2.84 -17.16 -2.32
CA ALA A 2 -2.78 -15.75 -1.97
C ALA A 2 -3.49 -15.61 -0.61
N VAL A 3 -3.12 -14.63 0.21
CA VAL A 3 -3.78 -14.47 1.51
C VAL A 3 -5.15 -13.81 1.32
N GLN A 4 -6.20 -14.54 1.69
CA GLN A 4 -7.58 -14.04 1.65
C GLN A 4 -7.87 -13.16 2.85
N ILE A 5 -8.28 -11.92 2.59
CA ILE A 5 -8.71 -10.94 3.59
C ILE A 5 -10.23 -10.89 3.56
N VAL A 6 -10.84 -11.43 4.61
CA VAL A 6 -12.29 -11.58 4.78
C VAL A 6 -12.67 -11.13 6.19
N PRO A 7 -13.96 -10.87 6.47
CA PRO A 7 -14.40 -10.50 7.82
C PRO A 7 -13.85 -11.45 8.88
N LYS A 8 -13.29 -10.89 9.96
CA LYS A 8 -12.64 -11.62 11.08
C LYS A 8 -11.30 -12.29 10.75
N ARG A 9 -10.79 -12.16 9.52
CA ARG A 9 -9.44 -12.60 9.12
C ARG A 9 -8.63 -11.40 8.64
N ALA A 10 -7.97 -10.75 9.59
CA ALA A 10 -7.07 -9.64 9.30
C ALA A 10 -5.68 -10.16 8.92
N LEU A 11 -5.01 -9.46 8.00
CA LEU A 11 -3.57 -9.60 7.80
C LEU A 11 -2.86 -8.53 8.64
N HIS A 12 -1.88 -8.98 9.41
CA HIS A 12 -1.05 -8.18 10.28
C HIS A 12 0.36 -8.17 9.70
N ILE A 13 0.85 -6.99 9.31
CA ILE A 13 2.22 -6.80 8.84
C ILE A 13 3.02 -6.22 10.02
N PRO A 14 3.98 -6.98 10.57
CA PRO A 14 4.71 -6.55 11.76
C PRO A 14 5.60 -5.35 11.46
N ASP A 15 6.02 -4.65 12.52
CA ASP A 15 7.00 -3.56 12.49
C ASP A 15 8.44 -4.02 12.77
N HIS A 16 8.62 -5.28 13.13
CA HIS A 16 9.90 -5.91 13.40
C HIS A 16 9.94 -7.35 12.88
N VAL A 17 11.14 -7.86 12.64
CA VAL A 17 11.42 -9.26 12.39
C VAL A 17 12.45 -9.76 13.39
N VAL A 18 12.30 -11.01 13.82
CA VAL A 18 13.28 -11.70 14.66
C VAL A 18 14.01 -12.72 13.80
N ALA A 19 15.29 -12.48 13.54
CA ALA A 19 16.16 -13.39 12.79
C ALA A 19 17.38 -13.75 13.63
N GLY A 20 17.61 -15.04 13.85
CA GLY A 20 18.74 -15.49 14.68
C GLY A 20 18.72 -14.97 16.12
N GLY A 21 17.54 -14.67 16.66
CA GLY A 21 17.38 -14.08 18.01
C GLY A 21 17.63 -12.57 18.09
N VAL A 22 17.93 -11.91 16.96
CA VAL A 22 18.08 -10.45 16.88
C VAL A 22 16.78 -9.86 16.32
N GLU A 23 16.21 -8.93 17.07
CA GLU A 23 15.07 -8.13 16.62
C GLU A 23 15.58 -6.98 15.74
N SER A 24 15.00 -6.82 14.55
CA SER A 24 15.34 -5.76 13.60
C SER A 24 14.07 -5.07 13.10
N PRO A 25 14.03 -3.73 13.06
CA PRO A 25 12.86 -3.00 12.57
C PRO A 25 12.68 -3.21 11.07
N LEU A 26 11.42 -3.35 10.63
CA LEU A 26 11.04 -3.41 9.22
C LEU A 26 10.85 -2.04 8.59
N PHE A 27 10.82 -0.99 9.40
CA PHE A 27 10.49 0.35 8.95
C PHE A 27 11.50 1.36 9.49
N GLU A 28 12.02 2.22 8.62
CA GLU A 28 12.85 3.37 8.98
C GLU A 28 12.04 4.66 8.82
N GLU A 29 12.24 5.67 9.69
CA GLU A 29 11.47 6.93 9.63
C GLU A 29 11.75 7.75 8.38
N ARG A 30 12.97 7.65 7.85
CA ARG A 30 13.47 8.51 6.79
C ARG A 30 12.95 8.11 5.42
N GLN A 31 12.95 6.83 5.12
CA GLN A 31 12.49 6.31 3.84
C GLN A 31 12.12 4.83 3.89
N GLY A 32 11.37 4.42 2.88
CA GLY A 32 11.05 3.01 2.66
C GLY A 32 9.87 2.84 1.71
N THR A 33 9.59 1.57 1.44
CA THR A 33 8.48 1.15 0.57
C THR A 33 7.80 -0.07 1.17
N ILE A 34 6.48 -0.06 1.19
CA ILE A 34 5.65 -1.25 1.34
C ILE A 34 4.90 -1.43 0.03
N GLU A 35 5.02 -2.59 -0.59
CA GLU A 35 4.32 -2.88 -1.84
C GLU A 35 3.80 -4.31 -1.87
N PHE A 36 2.68 -4.49 -2.56
CA PHE A 36 2.03 -5.79 -2.72
C PHE A 36 1.10 -5.79 -3.92
N TRP A 37 0.67 -6.98 -4.30
CA TRP A 37 -0.41 -7.19 -5.25
C TRP A 37 -1.72 -7.41 -4.50
N VAL A 38 -2.79 -6.79 -4.97
CA VAL A 38 -4.13 -6.94 -4.38
C VAL A 38 -5.17 -7.21 -5.47
N SER A 39 -6.09 -8.12 -5.20
CA SER A 39 -7.25 -8.36 -6.06
C SER A 39 -8.54 -8.12 -5.28
N LYS A 40 -9.34 -7.16 -5.75
CA LYS A 40 -10.66 -6.84 -5.20
C LYS A 40 -11.66 -7.91 -5.64
N GLN A 41 -12.38 -8.52 -4.70
CA GLN A 41 -13.30 -9.63 -4.98
C GLN A 41 -14.78 -9.28 -4.71
N TRP A 42 -15.12 -8.01 -4.49
CA TRP A 42 -16.50 -7.55 -4.34
C TRP A 42 -16.81 -6.38 -5.26
N ASP A 43 -18.06 -6.31 -5.71
CA ASP A 43 -18.58 -5.20 -6.51
C ASP A 43 -19.35 -4.21 -5.62
N GLU A 44 -18.92 -2.95 -5.62
CA GLU A 44 -19.55 -1.87 -4.86
C GLU A 44 -20.97 -1.55 -5.35
N ARG A 45 -21.33 -1.96 -6.57
CA ARG A 45 -22.68 -1.80 -7.14
C ARG A 45 -23.67 -2.81 -6.54
N LEU A 46 -23.17 -3.96 -6.10
CA LEU A 46 -23.98 -5.04 -5.50
C LEU A 46 -23.99 -4.96 -3.98
N SER A 47 -22.91 -4.46 -3.39
CA SER A 47 -22.81 -4.16 -1.96
C SER A 47 -22.26 -2.74 -1.81
N PRO A 48 -23.09 -1.73 -1.45
CA PRO A 48 -22.69 -0.32 -1.42
C PRO A 48 -21.77 0.04 -0.24
N ILE A 49 -20.98 -0.93 0.22
CA ILE A 49 -20.07 -0.81 1.34
C ILE A 49 -18.78 -0.16 0.86
N LYS A 50 -18.47 1.00 1.44
CA LYS A 50 -17.22 1.72 1.21
C LYS A 50 -16.23 1.36 2.30
N LEU A 51 -15.15 0.69 1.93
CA LEU A 51 -13.99 0.52 2.79
C LEU A 51 -13.14 1.81 2.74
N PRO A 52 -12.87 2.44 3.90
CA PRO A 52 -12.10 3.69 3.92
C PRO A 52 -10.62 3.48 3.55
N SER A 53 -10.12 2.25 3.68
CA SER A 53 -8.74 1.88 3.34
C SER A 53 -8.59 0.39 3.11
N LEU A 54 -7.53 0.01 2.39
CA LEU A 54 -7.08 -1.39 2.29
C LEU A 54 -6.31 -1.82 3.53
N MET A 55 -5.43 -0.94 4.01
CA MET A 55 -4.46 -1.23 5.04
C MET A 55 -4.06 0.07 5.73
N THR A 56 -3.86 0.03 7.04
CA THR A 56 -3.49 1.21 7.82
C THR A 56 -2.80 0.82 9.13
N ASN A 57 -1.99 1.71 9.68
CA ASN A 57 -1.52 1.65 11.05
C ASN A 57 -2.13 2.76 11.94
N GLY A 58 -3.23 3.38 11.47
CA GLY A 58 -3.90 4.49 12.12
C GLY A 58 -3.29 5.87 11.84
N VAL A 59 -2.05 5.93 11.33
CA VAL A 59 -1.37 7.19 10.93
C VAL A 59 -1.24 7.29 9.41
N ILE A 60 -0.81 6.20 8.78
CA ILE A 60 -0.67 6.08 7.33
C ILE A 60 -1.70 5.07 6.83
N THR A 61 -2.26 5.39 5.66
CA THR A 61 -3.39 4.66 5.11
C THR A 61 -3.18 4.45 3.63
N PHE A 62 -3.26 3.20 3.19
CA PHE A 62 -3.36 2.86 1.78
C PHE A 62 -4.71 3.32 1.22
N PRO A 63 -4.78 3.76 -0.05
CA PRO A 63 -5.96 4.36 -0.65
C PRO A 63 -7.17 3.44 -0.62
N THR A 64 -8.34 4.05 -0.85
CA THR A 64 -9.63 3.37 -0.85
C THR A 64 -9.69 2.27 -1.93
N PRO A 65 -10.31 1.11 -1.64
CA PRO A 65 -10.47 0.03 -2.61
C PRO A 65 -11.31 0.37 -3.84
N SER A 66 -12.03 1.51 -3.83
CA SER A 66 -12.79 2.01 -4.98
C SER A 66 -11.93 2.30 -6.21
N LYS A 67 -10.61 2.40 -6.05
CA LYS A 67 -9.64 2.56 -7.15
C LYS A 67 -9.08 1.24 -7.68
N LEU A 68 -9.36 0.12 -7.00
CA LEU A 68 -8.91 -1.19 -7.43
C LEU A 68 -9.83 -1.77 -8.50
N LYS A 69 -9.24 -2.54 -9.41
CA LYS A 69 -9.98 -3.26 -10.44
C LYS A 69 -10.64 -4.51 -9.84
N LEU A 70 -11.87 -4.77 -10.26
CA LEU A 70 -12.63 -5.94 -9.81
C LEU A 70 -12.06 -7.22 -10.45
N HIS A 71 -11.75 -8.22 -9.62
CA HIS A 71 -11.22 -9.53 -10.02
C HIS A 71 -9.90 -9.53 -10.81
N GLU A 72 -9.19 -8.40 -10.83
CA GLU A 72 -7.88 -8.26 -11.43
C GLU A 72 -6.83 -7.96 -10.36
N TRP A 73 -5.59 -8.36 -10.62
CA TRP A 73 -4.46 -7.99 -9.78
C TRP A 73 -4.07 -6.55 -10.04
N THR A 74 -3.96 -5.80 -8.97
CA THR A 74 -3.57 -4.41 -8.95
C THR A 74 -2.32 -4.28 -8.10
N HIS A 75 -1.26 -3.66 -8.62
CA HIS A 75 -0.07 -3.37 -7.83
C HIS A 75 -0.32 -2.14 -6.97
N VAL A 76 0.03 -2.22 -5.69
CA VAL A 76 -0.09 -1.10 -4.77
C VAL A 76 1.24 -0.89 -4.07
N ALA A 77 1.73 0.35 -4.06
CA ALA A 77 2.95 0.70 -3.33
C ALA A 77 2.75 1.98 -2.51
N LEU A 78 3.06 1.91 -1.22
CA LEU A 78 3.20 3.06 -0.33
C LEU A 78 4.68 3.34 -0.16
N VAL A 79 5.09 4.56 -0.51
CA VAL A 79 6.48 4.99 -0.47
C VAL A 79 6.59 6.19 0.44
N TRP A 80 7.60 6.24 1.30
CA TRP A 80 7.99 7.47 1.99
C TRP A 80 9.45 7.79 1.73
N ALA A 81 9.73 9.09 1.62
CA ALA A 81 11.04 9.60 1.26
C ALA A 81 11.35 10.89 2.01
N PRO A 82 12.64 11.27 2.13
CA PRO A 82 13.04 12.58 2.63
C PRO A 82 12.48 13.68 1.72
N TYR A 83 12.09 14.79 2.32
CA TYR A 83 11.67 15.97 1.57
C TYR A 83 12.89 16.85 1.29
N LEU A 84 13.14 17.17 0.02
CA LEU A 84 14.37 17.89 -0.36
C LEU A 84 14.45 19.30 0.26
N GLY A 85 13.32 20.00 0.38
CA GLY A 85 13.28 21.35 0.96
C GLY A 85 13.45 21.42 2.48
N ASP A 86 13.41 20.27 3.17
CA ASP A 86 13.69 20.15 4.61
C ASP A 86 14.01 18.68 4.93
N PRO A 87 15.28 18.32 5.17
CA PRO A 87 15.71 16.92 5.35
C PRO A 87 15.14 16.27 6.61
N ASN A 88 14.56 17.05 7.55
CA ASN A 88 13.88 16.53 8.72
C ASN A 88 12.40 16.18 8.43
N ARG A 89 11.94 16.41 7.21
CA ARG A 89 10.58 16.09 6.77
C ARG A 89 10.58 14.88 5.88
N THR A 90 9.44 14.20 5.90
CA THR A 90 9.16 13.14 4.93
C THR A 90 7.88 13.44 4.17
N ILE A 91 7.87 12.96 2.95
CA ILE A 91 6.74 12.96 2.03
C ILE A 91 6.34 11.50 1.75
N THR A 92 5.06 11.27 1.53
CA THR A 92 4.50 9.94 1.30
C THR A 92 3.77 9.93 -0.03
N TYR A 93 3.97 8.87 -0.80
CA TYR A 93 3.35 8.62 -2.09
C TYR A 93 2.61 7.32 -2.02
N THR A 94 1.53 7.22 -2.78
CA THR A 94 0.89 5.93 -3.00
C THR A 94 0.64 5.73 -4.47
N TYR A 95 0.99 4.54 -4.95
CA TYR A 95 0.87 4.14 -6.35
C TYR A 95 -0.15 3.00 -6.45
N ILE A 96 -0.97 3.07 -7.49
CA ILE A 96 -1.84 1.99 -7.97
C ILE A 96 -1.47 1.75 -9.43
N ASP A 97 -1.05 0.53 -9.76
CA ASP A 97 -0.53 0.15 -11.07
C ASP A 97 0.52 1.14 -11.61
N GLY A 98 1.43 1.56 -10.73
CA GLY A 98 2.49 2.51 -11.07
C GLY A 98 2.04 3.96 -11.25
N ARG A 99 0.78 4.28 -10.95
CA ARG A 99 0.19 5.63 -11.04
C ARG A 99 -0.09 6.19 -9.65
N ASP A 100 0.29 7.44 -9.39
CA ASP A 100 -0.03 8.11 -8.12
C ASP A 100 -1.55 8.31 -7.97
N VAL A 101 -2.09 8.06 -6.77
CA VAL A 101 -3.52 8.12 -6.48
C VAL A 101 -4.08 9.45 -5.97
N ALA A 102 -3.28 10.40 -5.49
CA ALA A 102 -3.83 11.70 -5.07
C ALA A 102 -4.21 12.56 -6.28
N PHE A 103 -5.11 13.53 -6.15
CA PHE A 103 -5.57 14.42 -7.24
C PHE A 103 -5.49 15.87 -6.75
N TYR A 104 -4.82 16.78 -7.46
CA TYR A 104 -4.99 18.24 -7.23
C TYR A 104 -4.86 19.10 -8.51
N ARG A 105 -5.87 19.98 -8.66
CA ARG A 105 -6.06 21.24 -9.43
C ARG A 105 -5.12 21.67 -10.58
N SER A 106 -4.77 20.80 -11.53
CA SER A 106 -4.61 21.27 -12.92
C SER A 106 -5.27 20.27 -13.87
N ALA A 107 -6.42 20.67 -14.40
CA ALA A 107 -7.43 19.81 -15.02
C ALA A 107 -7.09 19.32 -16.44
N ASN A 108 -5.81 19.32 -16.85
CA ASN A 108 -5.43 19.03 -18.24
C ASN A 108 -4.51 17.82 -18.43
N TRP A 109 -4.21 17.06 -17.37
CA TRP A 109 -3.36 15.88 -17.49
C TRP A 109 -3.88 14.74 -16.59
N ASP A 110 -4.01 13.53 -17.14
CA ASP A 110 -4.49 12.35 -16.40
C ASP A 110 -3.41 11.76 -15.48
N GLY A 111 -3.73 11.66 -14.17
CA GLY A 111 -3.02 10.87 -13.14
C GLY A 111 -1.95 11.59 -12.29
N TYR A 112 -2.33 12.56 -11.43
CA TYR A 112 -1.35 13.38 -10.66
C TYR A 112 -1.75 13.65 -9.20
N GLY A 113 -0.88 13.25 -8.26
CA GLY A 113 -1.05 13.45 -6.81
C GLY A 113 0.26 13.67 -6.05
N SER A 114 0.19 14.31 -4.87
CA SER A 114 1.24 14.23 -3.83
C SER A 114 0.68 14.54 -2.44
N ALA A 115 1.17 13.86 -1.39
CA ALA A 115 0.84 14.17 0.00
C ALA A 115 1.68 15.36 0.51
N ARG A 116 1.11 16.20 1.37
CA ARG A 116 1.83 17.37 1.93
C ARG A 116 3.05 16.88 2.70
N ALA A 117 4.20 17.51 2.47
CA ALA A 117 5.39 17.29 3.27
C ALA A 117 5.05 17.49 4.76
N SER A 118 5.45 16.53 5.57
CA SER A 118 5.12 16.49 7.00
C SER A 118 6.38 16.61 7.83
N SER A 119 6.38 17.57 8.76
CA SER A 119 7.45 17.81 9.73
C SER A 119 7.04 17.34 11.12
N GLY A 120 7.92 16.59 11.77
CA GLY A 120 7.81 16.27 13.18
C GLY A 120 7.98 14.78 13.47
N PRO A 121 8.34 14.44 14.73
CA PRO A 121 8.46 13.06 15.15
C PRO A 121 7.07 12.45 15.04
N LYS A 122 6.85 11.67 13.98
CA LYS A 122 5.62 10.93 13.86
C LYS A 122 5.77 9.82 14.89
N THR A 123 5.16 10.01 16.06
CA THR A 123 5.13 9.08 17.20
C THR A 123 5.40 7.64 16.76
N GLY A 124 6.17 6.83 17.48
CA GLY A 124 6.53 5.45 17.07
C GLY A 124 5.41 4.67 16.33
N LYS A 125 4.15 4.90 16.72
CA LYS A 125 2.91 4.59 15.97
C LYS A 125 2.94 4.73 14.43
N ARG A 126 3.65 5.70 13.85
CA ARG A 126 3.70 5.92 12.39
C ARG A 126 4.34 4.76 11.64
N LEU A 127 5.21 4.02 12.30
CA LEU A 127 5.91 2.88 11.75
C LEU A 127 5.58 1.62 12.56
N MET A 128 4.45 1.60 13.24
CA MET A 128 3.97 0.37 13.87
C MET A 128 3.29 -0.52 12.84
N GLU A 129 2.91 -1.71 13.31
CA GLU A 129 2.14 -2.72 12.59
C GLU A 129 1.08 -2.12 11.65
N PHE A 130 1.10 -2.59 10.40
CA PHE A 130 0.04 -2.29 9.44
C PHE A 130 -0.99 -3.42 9.47
N VAL A 131 -2.25 -3.03 9.62
CA VAL A 131 -3.36 -3.98 9.68
C VAL A 131 -4.26 -3.81 8.48
N CYS A 132 -4.58 -4.94 7.86
CA CYS A 132 -5.42 -5.05 6.70
C CYS A 132 -6.68 -5.84 7.07
N ARG A 133 -7.86 -5.22 6.91
CA ARG A 133 -9.14 -5.76 7.38
C ARG A 133 -10.23 -5.63 6.32
N ALA A 134 -11.05 -6.66 6.21
CA ALA A 134 -12.31 -6.59 5.48
C ALA A 134 -13.49 -6.45 6.46
N VAL A 135 -14.56 -5.81 5.99
CA VAL A 135 -15.87 -5.74 6.67
C VAL A 135 -16.87 -6.67 5.99
N ALA A 136 -17.99 -6.98 6.65
CA ALA A 136 -19.02 -7.84 6.07
C ALA A 136 -19.40 -7.36 4.66
N GLY A 137 -19.56 -8.28 3.70
CA GLY A 137 -19.85 -7.95 2.30
C GLY A 137 -18.65 -7.47 1.46
N THR A 138 -17.43 -7.47 2.00
CA THR A 138 -16.19 -7.15 1.28
C THR A 138 -15.18 -8.29 1.41
N ALA A 139 -14.35 -8.48 0.38
CA ALA A 139 -13.28 -9.47 0.38
C ALA A 139 -12.21 -9.11 -0.64
N PHE A 140 -10.95 -9.39 -0.33
CA PHE A 140 -9.86 -9.22 -1.29
C PHE A 140 -8.72 -10.18 -0.98
N ALA A 141 -7.92 -10.45 -2.00
CA ALA A 141 -6.71 -11.25 -1.89
C ALA A 141 -5.48 -10.35 -1.93
N ILE A 142 -4.47 -10.66 -1.12
CA ILE A 142 -3.14 -10.05 -1.20
C ILE A 142 -2.14 -11.14 -1.58
N ASP A 143 -1.20 -10.79 -2.45
CA ASP A 143 -0.04 -11.63 -2.77
C ASP A 143 1.23 -10.76 -2.87
N GLU A 144 2.40 -11.41 -2.90
CA GLU A 144 3.69 -10.79 -3.19
C GLU A 144 3.96 -9.53 -2.33
N LEU A 145 3.99 -9.66 -1.01
CA LEU A 145 4.25 -8.52 -0.12
C LEU A 145 5.76 -8.29 0.03
N ARG A 146 6.23 -7.09 -0.29
CA ARG A 146 7.61 -6.65 -0.07
C ARG A 146 7.68 -5.39 0.79
N ILE A 147 8.60 -5.39 1.75
CA ILE A 147 9.01 -4.22 2.53
C ILE A 147 10.47 -3.91 2.21
N SER A 148 10.80 -2.63 2.02
CA SER A 148 12.16 -2.20 1.70
C SER A 148 12.55 -0.93 2.43
N ASN A 149 13.84 -0.79 2.74
CA ASN A 149 14.44 0.38 3.38
C ASN A 149 14.77 1.52 2.40
N VAL A 150 14.32 1.43 1.15
CA VAL A 150 14.52 2.44 0.12
C VAL A 150 13.18 2.91 -0.45
N ALA A 151 13.12 4.17 -0.85
CA ALA A 151 11.98 4.73 -1.57
C ALA A 151 12.00 4.33 -3.06
N ARG A 152 11.58 3.10 -3.38
CA ARG A 152 11.78 2.47 -4.71
C ARG A 152 11.22 3.26 -5.89
N TYR A 153 10.12 3.97 -5.67
CA TYR A 153 9.37 4.66 -6.73
C TYR A 153 9.40 6.18 -6.56
N ALA A 154 10.33 6.71 -5.75
CA ALA A 154 10.49 8.14 -5.53
C ALA A 154 11.75 8.71 -6.16
N ASP A 155 11.63 9.85 -6.87
CA ASP A 155 12.79 10.63 -7.27
C ASP A 155 13.23 11.52 -6.11
N LEU A 156 14.28 11.10 -5.41
CA LEU A 156 14.84 11.84 -4.28
C LEU A 156 15.49 13.18 -4.68
N LYS A 157 15.73 13.40 -5.98
CA LYS A 157 16.36 14.61 -6.50
C LYS A 157 15.36 15.69 -6.89
N VAL A 158 14.07 15.38 -6.91
CA VAL A 158 13.05 16.35 -7.29
C VAL A 158 12.75 17.29 -6.14
N GLU A 159 12.95 18.58 -6.39
CA GLU A 159 12.55 19.63 -5.47
C GLU A 159 11.05 19.87 -5.60
N TYR A 160 10.33 19.56 -4.51
CA TYR A 160 8.91 19.81 -4.42
C TYR A 160 8.69 21.28 -4.04
N GLY A 161 8.07 22.06 -4.92
CA GLY A 161 7.73 23.45 -4.62
C GLY A 161 6.67 23.58 -3.51
N PRO A 162 6.43 24.79 -2.98
CA PRO A 162 5.41 25.06 -1.95
C PRO A 162 3.97 24.71 -2.41
N GLN A 163 3.74 24.57 -3.72
CA GLN A 163 2.49 24.13 -4.34
C GLN A 163 2.53 22.67 -4.83
N GLN A 164 3.46 21.86 -4.31
CA GLN A 164 3.51 20.41 -4.51
C GLN A 164 3.61 19.98 -5.99
N THR A 165 4.78 20.22 -6.56
CA THR A 165 5.12 19.81 -7.92
C THR A 165 5.63 18.36 -7.93
N PHE A 166 4.73 17.43 -8.26
CA PHE A 166 4.96 16.22 -9.07
C PHE A 166 6.20 15.35 -8.77
N ASN A 167 5.99 14.06 -8.48
CA ASN A 167 7.03 13.05 -8.63
C ASN A 167 6.95 12.43 -10.05
N PRO A 168 7.97 12.59 -10.92
CA PRO A 168 7.93 12.16 -12.32
C PRO A 168 8.00 10.66 -12.54
N ILE A 169 8.29 9.87 -11.51
CA ILE A 169 8.48 8.44 -11.66
C ILE A 169 7.13 7.74 -11.79
N ARG A 170 6.65 7.67 -13.03
CA ARG A 170 5.75 6.61 -13.49
C ARG A 170 6.61 5.37 -13.71
N PHE A 171 6.19 4.25 -13.16
CA PHE A 171 6.85 2.98 -13.40
C PHE A 171 5.85 1.94 -13.87
N ASN A 172 6.33 0.95 -14.60
CA ASN A 172 5.54 -0.25 -14.86
C ASN A 172 5.73 -1.19 -13.67
N PRO A 173 4.66 -1.56 -12.95
CA PRO A 173 4.75 -2.57 -11.91
C PRO A 173 5.44 -3.84 -12.41
N PRO A 174 6.25 -4.52 -11.58
CA PRO A 174 6.89 -5.77 -11.96
C PRO A 174 5.87 -6.83 -12.32
N THR A 175 5.90 -7.39 -13.53
CA THR A 175 4.98 -8.47 -13.93
C THR A 175 5.41 -9.84 -13.44
N GLU A 176 6.63 -9.96 -12.93
CA GLU A 176 7.17 -11.15 -12.29
C GLU A 176 7.05 -11.04 -10.76
N PRO A 177 7.02 -12.19 -10.04
CA PRO A 177 7.17 -12.22 -8.59
C PRO A 177 8.38 -11.41 -8.12
N PHE A 178 8.25 -10.78 -6.96
CA PHE A 178 9.32 -9.97 -6.41
C PHE A 178 10.53 -10.82 -6.07
N LYS A 179 11.70 -10.36 -6.49
CA LYS A 179 12.97 -10.97 -6.09
C LYS A 179 13.55 -10.16 -4.93
N PRO A 180 14.09 -10.82 -3.89
CA PRO A 180 14.78 -10.11 -2.83
C PRO A 180 16.05 -9.46 -3.39
N ASP A 181 16.33 -8.26 -2.93
CA ASP A 181 17.55 -7.51 -3.22
C ASP A 181 18.13 -6.95 -1.90
N PRO A 182 19.32 -6.33 -1.90
CA PRO A 182 19.95 -5.82 -0.67
C PRO A 182 19.15 -4.77 0.10
N GLN A 183 18.08 -4.20 -0.50
CA GLN A 183 17.21 -3.21 0.15
C GLN A 183 15.92 -3.84 0.67
N THR A 184 15.71 -5.14 0.43
CA THR A 184 14.53 -5.88 0.86
C THR A 184 14.68 -6.32 2.32
N LEU A 185 13.76 -5.86 3.17
CA LEU A 185 13.73 -6.20 4.60
C LEU A 185 12.79 -7.37 4.90
N LEU A 186 11.70 -7.47 4.14
CA LEU A 186 10.75 -8.57 4.21
C LEU A 186 10.23 -8.85 2.81
N LEU A 187 10.12 -10.13 2.50
CA LEU A 187 9.45 -10.62 1.30
C LEU A 187 8.60 -11.82 1.70
N MET A 188 7.30 -11.73 1.44
CA MET A 188 6.35 -12.80 1.66
C MET A 188 5.68 -13.14 0.33
N HIS A 189 5.98 -14.33 -0.16
CA HIS A 189 5.19 -14.99 -1.19
C HIS A 189 4.07 -15.74 -0.47
N PHE A 190 2.82 -15.37 -0.74
CA PHE A 190 1.67 -16.17 -0.34
C PHE A 190 1.35 -17.24 -1.40
N ASP A 191 2.09 -17.12 -2.51
CA ASP A 191 2.58 -18.07 -3.51
C ASP A 191 1.53 -18.95 -4.16
N ASP A 192 0.95 -18.46 -5.26
CA ASP A 192 1.26 -19.06 -6.57
C ASP A 192 1.10 -18.01 -7.69
N ASP A 193 1.83 -16.90 -7.51
CA ASP A 193 2.29 -15.95 -8.52
C ASP A 193 1.19 -15.23 -9.32
N LEU A 194 0.28 -14.59 -8.61
CA LEU A 194 -0.81 -13.77 -9.14
C LEU A 194 -1.96 -14.56 -9.81
N LYS A 195 -2.29 -15.77 -9.34
CA LYS A 195 -3.55 -16.43 -9.73
C LYS A 195 -4.66 -16.14 -8.74
N THR A 196 -5.79 -15.65 -9.24
CA THR A 196 -6.99 -15.43 -8.42
C THR A 196 -7.80 -16.71 -8.27
N THR A 197 -8.05 -17.10 -7.02
CA THR A 197 -9.14 -18.03 -6.67
C THR A 197 -10.21 -17.24 -5.96
N VAL A 198 -11.43 -17.23 -6.51
CA VAL A 198 -12.60 -16.68 -5.82
C VAL A 198 -13.09 -17.74 -4.84
N PRO A 199 -13.24 -17.44 -3.54
CA PRO A 199 -13.86 -18.37 -2.62
C PRO A 199 -15.30 -18.68 -3.05
N GLU A 200 -15.70 -19.95 -3.02
CA GLU A 200 -17.02 -20.42 -3.50
C GLU A 200 -18.20 -19.68 -2.85
N GLN A 201 -18.00 -19.11 -1.66
CA GLN A 201 -18.97 -18.26 -0.98
C GLN A 201 -18.25 -17.04 -0.41
N LEU A 202 -18.57 -15.85 -0.92
CA LEU A 202 -18.31 -14.62 -0.20
C LEU A 202 -19.12 -14.66 1.10
N PRO A 203 -18.53 -14.40 2.28
CA PRO A 203 -19.26 -14.44 3.54
C PRO A 203 -20.49 -13.55 3.41
N ALA A 204 -21.66 -14.16 3.57
CA ALA A 204 -22.94 -13.54 3.30
C ALA A 204 -22.99 -12.15 3.94
N ALA A 205 -23.21 -11.13 3.11
CA ALA A 205 -23.67 -9.85 3.61
C ALA A 205 -24.99 -10.15 4.33
N ARG A 206 -24.97 -10.16 5.66
CA ARG A 206 -26.19 -10.17 6.46
C ARG A 206 -26.88 -8.85 6.17
N LEU A 207 -27.74 -8.84 5.16
CA LEU A 207 -28.79 -7.85 5.06
C LEU A 207 -29.68 -8.14 6.27
N ALA A 208 -29.67 -7.22 7.22
CA ALA A 208 -30.56 -7.30 8.37
C ALA A 208 -32.01 -7.39 7.86
N GLU A 209 -32.74 -8.38 8.37
CA GLU A 209 -34.21 -8.41 8.34
C GLU A 209 -34.80 -7.25 9.15
#